data_AF-A0A2E0V5K6-F1
#
_entry.id   AF-A0A2E0V5K6-F1
#
_cell.length_a   1.000
_cell.length_b   1.000
_cell.length_c   1.000
_cell.angle_alpha   90.00
_cell.angle_beta   90.00
_cell.angle_gamma   90.00
#
_symmetry.space_group_name_H-M   'P 1'
#
loop_
_entity.id
_entity.type
_entity.pdbx_description
1 polymer ?
#
loop_
_entity_poly.entity_id
_entity_poly.type
_entity_poly.pdbx_seq_one_letter_code
_entity_poly.pdbx_strand_id
1 'polypeptide(L)'
;MIKGLGLTAGIAAPMLGLSSCSSSSEPNALSMLMMAPVILPIAGIYAGIEAEERMKKRERERAEALKAKRKDGPFVELWSNGKKRAEGTYKNTELHGLHTKWRKSGQKSDEGYYDEGRLIKSTSWHENGQKSGETRKTSAAWWYESGQIKREYFYHDATRNLTKKETSWYENGQKSYEVSRTSRGHSSSTRYWNKNGEEVSYKEWDKRSR
;
A
#
# COMPACT_ATOMS: atom_id res chain seq x y z
N MET A 1 40.96 10.62 27.65
CA MET A 1 41.59 9.44 28.28
C MET A 1 40.56 8.79 29.20
N ILE A 2 40.32 7.48 29.00
CA ILE A 2 39.82 6.46 29.97
C ILE A 2 38.36 6.62 30.43
N LYS A 3 37.46 5.62 30.52
CA LYS A 3 37.19 4.20 30.13
C LYS A 3 35.66 4.06 30.43
N GLY A 4 34.78 3.37 29.69
CA GLY A 4 34.71 1.93 29.41
C GLY A 4 33.78 1.21 30.41
N LEU A 5 32.68 0.60 29.92
CA LEU A 5 31.83 -0.52 30.45
C LEU A 5 30.39 -0.34 29.89
N GLY A 6 29.73 -1.20 29.11
CA GLY A 6 29.93 -2.62 28.81
C GLY A 6 28.98 -3.49 29.63
N LEU A 7 27.76 -3.76 29.15
CA LEU A 7 26.89 -4.81 29.69
C LEU A 7 25.88 -5.32 28.64
N THR A 8 26.17 -6.52 28.14
CA THR A 8 25.29 -7.42 27.40
C THR A 8 24.56 -8.33 28.38
N ALA A 9 23.28 -8.60 28.18
CA ALA A 9 22.59 -9.70 28.84
C ALA A 9 21.73 -10.45 27.81
N GLY A 10 22.20 -11.64 27.42
CA GLY A 10 21.38 -12.66 26.79
C GLY A 10 20.71 -13.51 27.87
N ILE A 11 19.50 -13.99 27.61
CA ILE A 11 18.86 -15.03 28.40
C ILE A 11 18.38 -16.12 27.44
N ALA A 12 18.91 -17.32 27.68
CA ALA A 12 18.56 -18.57 27.03
C ALA A 12 17.29 -19.19 27.65
N ALA A 13 16.67 -20.07 26.87
CA ALA A 13 15.41 -20.78 27.12
C ALA A 13 15.41 -21.72 28.34
N PRO A 14 14.25 -22.34 28.63
CA PRO A 14 14.26 -23.80 28.57
C PRO A 14 13.06 -24.39 27.81
N MET A 15 13.38 -25.39 26.98
CA MET A 15 12.49 -26.45 26.51
C MET A 15 12.17 -27.40 27.67
N LEU A 16 10.90 -27.80 27.82
CA LEU A 16 10.52 -29.04 28.49
C LEU A 16 9.57 -29.81 27.57
N GLY A 17 9.95 -31.06 27.30
CA GLY A 17 9.25 -31.96 26.39
C GLY A 17 8.33 -32.97 27.09
N LEU A 18 7.49 -33.55 26.23
CA LEU A 18 6.90 -34.89 26.23
C LEU A 18 6.03 -35.34 27.42
N SER A 19 4.79 -35.75 27.14
CA SER A 19 4.46 -37.17 27.14
C SER A 19 3.09 -37.43 26.50
N SER A 20 3.04 -38.50 25.71
CA SER A 20 1.86 -39.11 25.10
C SER A 20 1.10 -40.00 26.10
N CYS A 21 -0.23 -40.01 26.07
CA CYS A 21 -1.02 -41.20 26.40
C CYS A 21 -2.39 -41.17 25.72
N SER A 22 -2.83 -42.34 25.27
CA SER A 22 -3.98 -42.61 24.41
C SER A 22 -5.24 -43.04 25.19
N SER A 23 -6.39 -42.96 24.49
CA SER A 23 -7.65 -43.71 24.61
C SER A 23 -8.54 -43.54 25.86
N SER A 24 -9.78 -43.05 25.66
CA SER A 24 -11.03 -43.86 25.71
C SER A 24 -12.34 -43.03 25.80
N SER A 25 -13.32 -43.44 24.99
CA SER A 25 -14.80 -43.43 25.10
C SER A 25 -15.62 -42.28 25.74
N GLU A 26 -16.33 -41.54 24.87
CA GLU A 26 -17.76 -41.07 24.87
C GLU A 26 -18.39 -40.32 26.09
N PRO A 27 -19.60 -39.71 25.97
CA PRO A 27 -19.78 -38.30 25.64
C PRO A 27 -20.60 -37.50 26.69
N ASN A 28 -20.70 -36.18 26.49
CA ASN A 28 -21.64 -35.23 27.13
C ASN A 28 -21.42 -34.87 28.62
N ALA A 29 -20.63 -33.82 28.86
CA ALA A 29 -20.96 -32.73 29.80
C ALA A 29 -19.90 -31.62 29.71
N LEU A 30 -20.36 -30.36 29.78
CA LEU A 30 -19.63 -29.13 30.09
C LEU A 30 -18.13 -29.28 30.42
N SER A 31 -17.27 -28.87 29.48
CA SER A 31 -15.84 -28.61 29.73
C SER A 31 -15.54 -27.15 29.40
N MET A 32 -15.80 -26.30 30.39
CA MET A 32 -15.09 -25.03 30.57
C MET A 32 -13.60 -25.39 30.74
N LEU A 33 -12.82 -25.30 29.66
CA LEU A 33 -11.36 -25.17 29.76
C LEU A 33 -10.97 -23.82 29.19
N MET A 34 -10.93 -22.86 30.11
CA MET A 34 -10.01 -21.71 30.15
C MET A 34 -9.04 -21.67 28.96
N MET A 35 -9.45 -21.04 27.86
CA MET A 35 -8.50 -20.31 27.04
C MET A 35 -7.95 -19.25 27.99
N ALA A 36 -6.80 -19.50 28.61
CA ALA A 36 -6.07 -18.46 29.31
C ALA A 36 -5.93 -17.31 28.30
N PRO A 37 -6.59 -16.16 28.51
CA PRO A 37 -6.31 -15.02 27.65
C PRO A 37 -4.81 -14.78 27.82
N VAL A 38 -4.09 -14.73 26.70
CA VAL A 38 -2.82 -14.01 26.66
C VAL A 38 -3.19 -12.57 26.95
N ILE A 39 -3.35 -12.24 28.24
CA ILE A 39 -3.45 -10.87 28.72
C ILE A 39 -2.05 -10.33 28.47
N LEU A 40 -1.85 -9.76 27.27
CA LEU A 40 -0.86 -8.70 27.13
C LEU A 40 -1.11 -7.76 28.30
N PRO A 41 -0.10 -7.41 29.12
CA PRO A 41 -0.31 -6.50 30.23
C PRO A 41 -0.97 -5.26 29.64
N ILE A 42 -2.17 -4.93 30.12
CA ILE A 42 -3.03 -3.86 29.59
C ILE A 42 -2.22 -2.57 29.40
N ALA A 43 -1.27 -2.30 30.30
CA ALA A 43 -0.30 -1.20 30.21
C ALA A 43 0.52 -1.17 28.90
N GLY A 44 0.91 -2.32 28.35
CA GLY A 44 1.64 -2.41 27.08
C GLY A 44 0.80 -2.06 25.86
N ILE A 45 -0.51 -2.36 25.89
CA ILE A 45 -1.46 -1.94 24.84
C ILE A 45 -1.71 -0.42 24.95
N TYR A 46 -1.94 0.11 26.15
CA TYR A 46 -2.12 1.55 26.38
C TYR A 46 -0.89 2.36 25.98
N ALA A 47 0.31 1.91 26.36
CA ALA A 47 1.57 2.57 25.97
C ALA A 47 1.78 2.56 24.44
N GLY A 48 1.36 1.50 23.75
CA GLY A 48 1.39 1.42 22.29
C GLY A 48 0.46 2.44 21.62
N ILE A 49 -0.77 2.55 22.10
CA ILE A 49 -1.76 3.53 21.59
C ILE A 49 -1.27 4.97 21.82
N GLU A 50 -0.79 5.30 23.02
CA GLU A 50 -0.23 6.62 23.31
C GLU A 50 1.02 6.93 22.47
N ALA A 51 1.87 5.95 22.20
CA ALA A 51 3.03 6.12 21.34
C ALA A 51 2.61 6.47 19.90
N GLU A 52 1.57 5.82 19.37
CA GLU A 52 1.02 6.14 18.06
C GLU A 52 0.41 7.55 18.01
N GLU A 53 -0.31 7.97 19.05
CA GLU A 53 -0.89 9.32 19.13
C GLU A 53 0.19 10.41 19.20
N ARG A 54 1.24 10.19 19.98
CA ARG A 54 2.40 11.10 20.06
C ARG A 54 3.13 11.20 18.72
N MET A 55 3.29 10.07 18.01
CA MET A 55 3.86 10.06 16.67
C MET A 55 3.00 10.85 15.68
N LYS A 56 1.69 10.58 15.63
CA LYS A 56 0.72 11.31 14.80
C LYS A 56 0.71 12.81 15.10
N LYS A 57 0.80 13.19 16.39
CA LYS A 57 0.89 14.59 16.81
C LYS A 57 2.16 15.27 16.29
N ARG A 58 3.33 14.64 16.48
CA ARG A 58 4.62 15.16 15.96
C ARG A 58 4.62 15.29 14.44
N GLU A 59 4.00 14.34 13.73
CA GLU A 59 3.85 14.42 12.28
C GLU A 59 3.00 15.61 11.84
N ARG A 60 1.89 15.88 12.54
CA ARG A 60 1.05 17.07 12.29
C ARG A 60 1.80 18.37 12.52
N GLU A 61 2.44 18.52 13.68
CA GLU A 61 3.23 19.72 14.01
C GLU A 61 4.37 19.95 13.01
N ARG A 62 5.05 18.87 12.59
CA ARG A 62 6.09 18.94 11.56
C ARG A 62 5.51 19.34 10.19
N ALA A 63 4.36 18.81 9.82
CA ALA A 63 3.68 19.15 8.57
C ALA A 63 3.26 20.63 8.55
N GLU A 64 2.71 21.14 9.66
CA GLU A 64 2.34 22.55 9.82
C GLU A 64 3.56 23.47 9.78
N ALA A 65 4.63 23.14 10.51
CA ALA A 65 5.88 23.90 10.47
C ALA A 65 6.51 23.91 9.07
N LEU A 66 6.36 22.82 8.30
CA LEU A 66 6.83 22.74 6.92
C LEU A 66 5.92 23.54 5.97
N LYS A 67 4.60 23.57 6.21
CA LYS A 67 3.63 24.39 5.47
C LYS A 67 3.91 25.88 5.68
N ALA A 68 4.18 26.30 6.92
CA ALA A 68 4.54 27.68 7.26
C ALA A 68 5.84 28.17 6.61
N LYS A 69 6.76 27.26 6.28
CA LYS A 69 8.02 27.58 5.58
C LYS A 69 7.87 27.68 4.06
N ARG A 70 6.77 27.20 3.47
CA ARG A 70 6.54 27.26 2.02
C ARG A 70 6.05 28.64 1.65
N LYS A 71 6.76 29.28 0.71
CA LYS A 71 6.30 30.52 0.07
C LYS A 71 5.55 30.17 -1.21
N ASP A 72 4.51 30.93 -1.50
CA ASP A 72 3.79 30.84 -2.77
C ASP A 72 4.72 31.16 -3.94
N GLY A 73 4.47 30.52 -5.07
CA GLY A 73 5.27 30.65 -6.29
C GLY A 73 6.04 29.37 -6.66
N PRO A 74 6.83 29.44 -7.74
CA PRO A 74 7.61 28.32 -8.22
C PRO A 74 8.74 27.97 -7.25
N PHE A 75 9.07 26.69 -7.15
CA PHE A 75 10.23 26.22 -6.40
C PHE A 75 11.03 25.21 -7.21
N VAL A 76 12.32 25.15 -6.90
CA VAL A 76 13.24 24.13 -7.40
C VAL A 76 14.04 23.61 -6.22
N GLU A 77 14.01 22.31 -5.99
CA GLU A 77 14.87 21.60 -5.06
C GLU A 77 16.00 20.91 -5.83
N LEU A 78 17.22 21.00 -5.31
CA LEU A 78 18.39 20.36 -5.89
C LEU A 78 18.86 19.19 -5.02
N TRP A 79 19.47 18.19 -5.66
CA TRP A 79 20.31 17.22 -4.99
C TRP A 79 21.63 17.87 -4.56
N SER A 80 22.39 17.20 -3.68
CA SER A 80 23.72 17.67 -3.26
C SER A 80 24.72 17.79 -4.42
N ASN A 81 24.46 17.11 -5.54
CA ASN A 81 25.26 17.20 -6.77
C ASN A 81 24.84 18.36 -7.70
N GLY A 82 23.93 19.23 -7.26
CA GLY A 82 23.43 20.38 -8.03
C GLY A 82 22.39 20.04 -9.10
N LYS A 83 22.10 18.76 -9.37
CA LYS A 83 21.03 18.38 -10.31
C LYS A 83 19.65 18.60 -9.69
N LYS A 84 18.65 18.88 -10.52
CA LYS A 84 17.25 18.99 -10.08
C LYS A 84 16.82 17.72 -9.34
N ARG A 85 16.15 17.90 -8.21
CA ARG A 85 15.52 16.87 -7.39
C ARG A 85 14.02 16.93 -7.50
N ALA A 86 13.46 18.13 -7.39
CA ALA A 86 12.03 18.36 -7.57
C ALA A 86 11.79 19.79 -8.05
N GLU A 87 10.67 20.02 -8.72
CA GLU A 87 10.20 21.36 -9.07
C GLU A 87 8.67 21.37 -9.10
N GLY A 88 8.09 22.52 -8.84
CA GLY A 88 6.65 22.71 -8.89
C GLY A 88 6.28 24.12 -8.48
N THR A 89 5.01 24.32 -8.13
CA THR A 89 4.49 25.62 -7.71
C THR A 89 3.64 25.46 -6.47
N TYR A 90 3.81 26.38 -5.51
CA TYR A 90 2.92 26.53 -4.37
C TYR A 90 1.92 27.66 -4.62
N LYS A 91 0.66 27.43 -4.25
CA LYS A 91 -0.41 28.43 -4.23
C LYS A 91 -1.16 28.25 -2.91
N ASN A 92 -1.32 29.33 -2.13
CA ASN A 92 -1.90 29.28 -0.79
C ASN A 92 -1.23 28.22 0.10
N THR A 93 0.10 28.12 0.06
CA THR A 93 0.94 27.13 0.78
C THR A 93 0.74 25.66 0.39
N GLU A 94 0.01 25.38 -0.70
CA GLU A 94 -0.30 24.03 -1.19
C GLU A 94 0.23 23.80 -2.60
N LEU A 95 0.56 22.55 -2.95
CA LEU A 95 1.02 22.24 -4.30
C LEU A 95 -0.09 22.51 -5.33
N HIS A 96 0.28 23.14 -6.43
CA HIS A 96 -0.61 23.47 -7.52
C HIS A 96 0.07 23.30 -8.88
N GLY A 97 -0.65 22.72 -9.84
CA GLY A 97 -0.15 22.44 -11.17
C GLY A 97 0.80 21.24 -11.23
N LEU A 98 1.72 21.28 -12.20
CA LEU A 98 2.70 20.21 -12.41
C LEU A 98 3.79 20.26 -11.34
N HIS A 99 4.02 19.11 -10.72
CA HIS A 99 5.12 18.85 -9.82
C HIS A 99 5.91 17.67 -10.35
N THR A 100 7.20 17.84 -10.55
CA THR A 100 8.08 16.82 -11.14
C THR A 100 9.20 16.48 -10.17
N LYS A 101 9.59 15.21 -10.13
CA LYS A 101 10.71 14.68 -9.35
C LYS A 101 11.70 13.96 -10.25
N TRP A 102 12.97 14.07 -9.89
CA TRP A 102 14.07 13.46 -10.60
C TRP A 102 14.93 12.61 -9.67
N ARG A 103 15.44 11.51 -10.22
CA ARG A 103 16.49 10.69 -9.61
C ARG A 103 17.81 11.48 -9.57
N LYS A 104 18.75 11.07 -8.72
CA LYS A 104 20.11 11.66 -8.68
C LYS A 104 20.84 11.61 -10.04
N SER A 105 20.49 10.64 -10.89
CA SER A 105 21.00 10.53 -12.27
C SER A 105 20.59 11.71 -13.16
N GLY A 106 19.45 12.35 -12.86
CA GLY A 106 18.82 13.38 -13.67
C GLY A 106 17.64 12.87 -14.51
N GLN A 107 17.35 11.57 -14.45
CA GLN A 107 16.15 10.99 -15.07
C GLN A 107 14.91 11.29 -14.22
N LYS A 108 13.76 11.50 -14.87
CA LYS A 108 12.48 11.67 -14.17
C LYS A 108 12.16 10.40 -13.36
N SER A 109 11.69 10.58 -12.14
CA SER A 109 11.16 9.49 -11.32
C SER A 109 9.64 9.54 -11.26
N ASP A 110 9.08 10.74 -11.07
CA ASP A 110 7.66 10.94 -10.82
C ASP A 110 7.20 12.32 -11.30
N GLU A 111 5.92 12.41 -11.65
CA GLU A 111 5.20 13.63 -11.98
C GLU A 111 3.82 13.53 -11.35
N GLY A 112 3.37 14.62 -10.77
CA GLY A 112 2.04 14.76 -10.21
C GLY A 112 1.41 16.06 -10.65
N TYR A 113 0.14 16.03 -11.00
CA TYR A 113 -0.66 17.22 -11.20
C TYR A 113 -1.52 17.44 -9.96
N TYR A 114 -1.39 18.63 -9.37
CA TYR A 114 -2.08 18.99 -8.13
C TYR A 114 -3.07 20.13 -8.37
N ASP A 115 -4.23 20.03 -7.72
CA ASP A 115 -5.22 21.10 -7.66
C ASP A 115 -5.68 21.27 -6.22
N GLU A 116 -5.59 22.49 -5.68
CA GLU A 116 -5.84 22.79 -4.25
C GLU A 116 -5.18 21.78 -3.29
N GLY A 117 -3.88 21.51 -3.51
CA GLY A 117 -3.12 20.55 -2.70
C GLY A 117 -3.46 19.08 -2.93
N ARG A 118 -4.49 18.76 -3.73
CA ARG A 118 -4.96 17.39 -4.01
C ARG A 118 -4.34 16.85 -5.28
N LEU A 119 -3.81 15.64 -5.22
CA LEU A 119 -3.28 14.94 -6.38
C LEU A 119 -4.41 14.50 -7.31
N ILE A 120 -4.42 15.01 -8.55
CA ILE A 120 -5.41 14.67 -9.58
C ILE A 120 -4.91 13.51 -10.46
N LYS A 121 -3.63 13.56 -10.82
CA LYS A 121 -2.96 12.57 -11.65
C LYS A 121 -1.53 12.41 -11.18
N SER A 122 -1.02 11.18 -11.12
CA SER A 122 0.42 10.91 -11.03
C SER A 122 0.89 10.00 -12.15
N THR A 123 2.15 10.13 -12.53
CA THR A 123 2.88 9.22 -13.40
C THR A 123 4.23 8.93 -12.75
N SER A 124 4.70 7.70 -12.83
CA SER A 124 6.02 7.28 -12.36
C SER A 124 6.77 6.57 -13.48
N TRP A 125 8.11 6.58 -13.39
CA TRP A 125 8.98 6.04 -14.43
C TRP A 125 9.99 5.04 -13.87
N HIS A 126 10.25 4.01 -14.67
CA HIS A 126 11.38 3.09 -14.53
C HIS A 126 12.69 3.80 -14.86
N GLU A 127 13.82 3.20 -14.50
CA GLU A 127 15.15 3.78 -14.75
C GLU A 127 15.49 3.86 -16.25
N ASN A 128 14.88 3.00 -17.05
CA ASN A 128 14.98 3.02 -18.51
C ASN A 128 14.13 4.13 -19.17
N GLY A 129 13.42 4.95 -18.39
CA GLY A 129 12.58 6.05 -18.88
C GLY A 129 11.20 5.62 -19.38
N GLN A 130 10.84 4.35 -19.31
CA GLN A 130 9.48 3.90 -19.57
C GLN A 130 8.58 4.17 -18.36
N LYS A 131 7.27 4.31 -18.59
CA LYS A 131 6.31 4.46 -17.49
C LYS A 131 6.32 3.20 -16.63
N SER A 132 6.31 3.38 -15.31
CA SER A 132 6.12 2.30 -14.35
C SER A 132 4.72 2.31 -13.74
N GLY A 133 4.09 3.48 -13.70
CA GLY A 133 2.76 3.66 -13.12
C GLY A 133 2.09 4.95 -13.56
N GLU A 134 0.76 4.95 -13.57
CA GLU A 134 -0.08 6.13 -13.82
C GLU A 134 -1.35 5.98 -12.99
N THR A 135 -1.66 6.98 -12.17
CA THR A 135 -2.86 7.00 -11.33
C THR A 135 -3.66 8.26 -11.63
N ARG A 136 -4.98 8.12 -11.64
CA ARG A 136 -5.99 9.18 -11.73
C ARG A 136 -7.06 8.89 -10.69
N LYS A 137 -7.98 9.84 -10.50
CA LYS A 137 -9.11 9.69 -9.56
C LYS A 137 -9.86 8.35 -9.71
N THR A 138 -10.03 7.87 -10.94
CA THR A 138 -10.88 6.72 -11.27
C THR A 138 -10.11 5.55 -11.90
N SER A 139 -8.79 5.63 -12.03
CA SER A 139 -8.02 4.57 -12.67
C SER A 139 -6.59 4.52 -12.18
N ALA A 140 -6.00 3.33 -12.22
CA ALA A 140 -4.57 3.16 -11.98
C ALA A 140 -4.03 2.08 -12.90
N ALA A 141 -2.82 2.27 -13.43
CA ALA A 141 -2.15 1.28 -14.25
C ALA A 141 -0.66 1.21 -13.89
N TRP A 142 -0.07 0.03 -14.03
CA TRP A 142 1.36 -0.23 -13.87
C TRP A 142 1.87 -1.04 -15.03
N TRP A 143 3.14 -0.82 -15.35
CA TRP A 143 3.82 -1.45 -16.48
C TRP A 143 5.10 -2.14 -16.01
N TYR A 144 5.47 -3.20 -16.71
CA TYR A 144 6.79 -3.81 -16.62
C TYR A 144 7.86 -2.87 -17.20
N GLU A 145 9.14 -3.16 -16.93
CA GLU A 145 10.27 -2.44 -17.54
C GLU A 145 10.34 -2.65 -19.06
N SER A 146 9.69 -3.68 -19.59
CA SER A 146 9.51 -3.89 -21.03
C SER A 146 8.49 -2.91 -21.65
N GLY A 147 7.68 -2.25 -20.83
CA GLY A 147 6.62 -1.35 -21.28
C GLY A 147 5.29 -2.06 -21.49
N GLN A 148 5.27 -3.38 -21.29
CA GLN A 148 4.05 -4.18 -21.25
C GLN A 148 3.22 -3.79 -20.02
N ILE A 149 1.90 -3.63 -20.20
CA ILE A 149 1.00 -3.38 -19.07
C ILE A 149 1.01 -4.61 -18.15
N LYS A 150 1.22 -4.37 -16.86
CA LYS A 150 1.26 -5.39 -15.81
C LYS A 150 -0.10 -5.53 -15.13
N ARG A 151 -0.72 -4.39 -14.86
CA ARG A 151 -1.98 -4.32 -14.15
C ARG A 151 -2.69 -3.02 -14.41
N GLU A 152 -4.02 -3.07 -14.46
CA GLU A 152 -4.89 -1.90 -14.47
C GLU A 152 -6.07 -2.09 -13.52
N TYR A 153 -6.53 -0.96 -12.96
CA TYR A 153 -7.76 -0.83 -12.22
C TYR A 153 -8.59 0.29 -12.80
N PHE A 154 -9.89 0.08 -12.86
CA PHE A 154 -10.89 1.11 -13.13
C PHE A 154 -11.93 1.15 -12.03
N TYR A 155 -12.20 2.37 -11.58
CA TYR A 155 -13.28 2.75 -10.68
C TYR A 155 -14.24 3.62 -11.47
N HIS A 156 -15.33 3.05 -11.97
CA HIS A 156 -16.37 3.88 -12.57
C HIS A 156 -17.24 4.50 -11.47
N ASP A 157 -17.20 5.83 -11.33
CA ASP A 157 -18.07 6.58 -10.43
C ASP A 157 -18.90 7.61 -11.23
N ALA A 158 -20.23 7.57 -11.05
CA ALA A 158 -21.04 8.75 -10.69
C ALA A 158 -22.53 8.79 -11.12
N THR A 159 -23.18 7.75 -11.68
CA THR A 159 -24.67 7.83 -11.78
C THR A 159 -25.47 6.53 -11.69
N ARG A 160 -24.97 5.33 -12.06
CA ARG A 160 -25.87 4.16 -12.20
C ARG A 160 -25.41 2.78 -11.78
N ASN A 161 -24.13 2.49 -11.56
CA ASN A 161 -23.65 1.22 -10.97
C ASN A 161 -22.10 1.27 -10.94
N LEU A 162 -21.48 1.50 -9.76
CA LEU A 162 -20.06 1.24 -9.49
C LEU A 162 -19.59 -0.12 -10.07
N THR A 163 -18.79 -0.10 -11.13
CA THR A 163 -18.14 -1.31 -11.63
C THR A 163 -16.66 -1.20 -11.31
N LYS A 164 -16.16 -2.04 -10.39
CA LYS A 164 -14.72 -2.19 -10.20
C LYS A 164 -14.25 -3.24 -11.19
N LYS A 165 -13.33 -2.85 -12.08
CA LYS A 165 -12.62 -3.79 -12.93
C LYS A 165 -11.14 -3.77 -12.59
N GLU A 166 -10.58 -4.95 -12.45
CA GLU A 166 -9.15 -5.17 -12.28
C GLU A 166 -8.72 -6.16 -13.35
N THR A 167 -7.61 -5.88 -14.01
CA THR A 167 -7.03 -6.81 -14.98
C THR A 167 -5.52 -6.81 -14.80
N SER A 168 -4.92 -8.00 -14.86
CA SER A 168 -3.48 -8.17 -14.80
C SER A 168 -3.03 -9.05 -15.94
N TRP A 169 -1.79 -8.85 -16.37
CA TRP A 169 -1.17 -9.57 -17.48
C TRP A 169 0.17 -10.14 -17.04
N TYR A 170 0.55 -11.21 -17.71
CA TYR A 170 1.93 -11.66 -17.77
C TYR A 170 2.75 -10.71 -18.65
N GLU A 171 4.07 -10.78 -18.51
CA GLU A 171 4.99 -9.97 -19.31
C GLU A 171 4.96 -10.29 -20.81
N ASN A 172 4.49 -11.47 -21.20
CA ASN A 172 4.25 -11.82 -22.61
C ASN A 172 2.96 -11.20 -23.18
N GLY A 173 2.25 -10.37 -22.41
CA GLY A 173 1.02 -9.70 -22.83
C GLY A 173 -0.26 -10.53 -22.71
N GLN A 174 -0.17 -11.80 -22.32
CA GLN A 174 -1.36 -12.61 -22.02
C GLN A 174 -1.99 -12.17 -20.70
N LYS A 175 -3.32 -12.15 -20.62
CA LYS A 175 -4.01 -11.91 -19.34
C LYS A 175 -3.61 -12.99 -18.34
N SER A 176 -3.49 -12.63 -17.07
CA SER A 176 -3.28 -13.57 -15.97
C SER A 176 -4.52 -13.69 -15.11
N TYR A 177 -5.21 -12.58 -14.85
CA TYR A 177 -6.54 -12.60 -14.25
C TYR A 177 -7.33 -11.32 -14.54
N GLU A 178 -8.64 -11.43 -14.37
CA GLU A 178 -9.59 -10.33 -14.51
C GLU A 178 -10.66 -10.48 -13.43
N VAL A 179 -10.88 -9.42 -12.66
CA VAL A 179 -11.95 -9.33 -11.66
C VAL A 179 -12.91 -8.23 -12.09
N SER A 180 -14.19 -8.54 -12.14
CA SER A 180 -15.26 -7.55 -12.32
C SER A 180 -16.22 -7.63 -11.13
N ARG A 181 -16.58 -6.47 -10.57
CA ARG A 181 -17.56 -6.36 -9.48
C ARG A 181 -18.58 -5.29 -9.83
N THR A 182 -19.86 -5.62 -9.67
CA THR A 182 -20.96 -4.67 -9.89
C THR A 182 -21.41 -4.01 -8.58
N SER A 183 -22.05 -2.87 -8.73
CA SER A 183 -22.13 -1.77 -7.75
C SER A 183 -22.83 -2.02 -6.45
N ARG A 184 -23.70 -3.01 -6.42
CA ARG A 184 -24.45 -3.35 -5.22
C ARG A 184 -23.82 -4.52 -4.48
N GLY A 185 -22.59 -4.90 -4.86
CA GLY A 185 -21.96 -6.13 -4.38
C GLY A 185 -22.88 -7.32 -4.60
N HIS A 186 -23.60 -7.31 -5.72
CA HIS A 186 -24.55 -8.36 -6.08
C HIS A 186 -23.92 -9.36 -7.00
N SER A 187 -23.02 -8.94 -7.90
CA SER A 187 -22.28 -9.89 -8.71
C SER A 187 -20.78 -9.60 -8.73
N SER A 188 -20.01 -10.68 -8.72
CA SER A 188 -18.58 -10.64 -8.98
C SER A 188 -18.17 -11.80 -9.85
N SER A 189 -17.37 -11.53 -10.88
CA SER A 189 -16.76 -12.55 -11.71
C SER A 189 -15.24 -12.45 -11.60
N THR A 190 -14.58 -13.59 -11.50
CA THR A 190 -13.13 -13.70 -11.55
C THR A 190 -12.74 -14.74 -12.58
N ARG A 191 -11.85 -14.37 -13.49
CA ARG A 191 -11.25 -15.26 -14.49
C ARG A 191 -9.75 -15.30 -14.30
N TYR A 192 -9.15 -16.47 -14.50
CA TYR A 192 -7.72 -16.71 -14.46
C TYR A 192 -7.28 -17.39 -15.76
N TRP A 193 -6.13 -16.98 -16.28
CA TRP A 193 -5.53 -17.58 -17.46
C TRP A 193 -4.09 -17.99 -17.14
N ASN A 194 -3.59 -19.02 -17.82
CA ASN A 194 -2.17 -19.37 -17.78
C ASN A 194 -1.36 -18.52 -18.78
N LYS A 195 -0.04 -18.72 -18.81
CA LYS A 195 0.86 -17.98 -19.71
C LYS A 195 0.62 -18.23 -21.20
N ASN A 196 -0.07 -19.30 -21.57
CA ASN A 196 -0.42 -19.64 -22.94
C ASN A 196 -1.74 -18.96 -23.39
N GLY A 197 -2.44 -18.29 -22.47
CA GLY A 197 -3.73 -17.65 -22.74
C GLY A 197 -4.94 -18.58 -22.55
N GLU A 198 -4.74 -19.79 -22.04
CA GLU A 198 -5.83 -20.73 -21.75
C GLU A 198 -6.48 -20.35 -20.41
N GLU A 199 -7.83 -20.31 -20.38
CA GLU A 199 -8.57 -20.06 -19.14
C GLU A 199 -8.43 -21.27 -18.21
N VAL A 200 -7.91 -21.04 -17.01
CA VAL A 200 -7.68 -22.10 -16.01
C VAL A 200 -8.72 -22.10 -14.90
N SER A 201 -9.42 -20.99 -14.67
CA SER A 201 -10.46 -20.93 -13.66
C SER A 201 -11.41 -19.76 -13.90
N TYR A 202 -12.69 -20.02 -13.68
CA TYR A 202 -13.74 -19.02 -13.63
C TYR A 202 -14.58 -19.20 -12.37
N LYS A 203 -14.84 -18.09 -11.69
CA LYS A 203 -15.73 -18.04 -10.52
C LYS A 203 -16.68 -16.87 -10.70
N GLU A 204 -17.97 -17.14 -10.61
CA GLU A 204 -19.00 -16.13 -10.50
C GLU A 204 -19.74 -16.30 -9.19
N TRP A 205 -20.14 -15.17 -8.62
CA TRP A 205 -20.99 -15.12 -7.45
C TRP A 205 -22.08 -14.10 -7.75
N ASP A 206 -23.35 -14.49 -7.56
CA ASP A 206 -24.50 -13.59 -7.59
C ASP A 206 -25.31 -13.73 -6.29
N LYS A 207 -25.62 -12.61 -5.63
CA LYS A 207 -26.45 -12.56 -4.42
C LYS A 207 -27.90 -12.95 -4.69
N ARG A 208 -28.39 -12.83 -5.94
CA ARG A 208 -29.78 -13.11 -6.33
C ARG A 208 -30.06 -14.59 -6.60
N SER A 209 -29.06 -15.46 -6.57
CA SER A 209 -29.20 -16.89 -6.89
C SER A 209 -29.47 -17.78 -5.66
N ARG A 210 -30.09 -17.25 -4.60
CA ARG A 210 -30.51 -17.98 -3.39
C ARG A 210 -31.93 -17.64 -3.00
#